data_AF-A0A4Q3CR53-F1
#
_entry.id   AF-A0A4Q3CR53-F1
#
_cell.length_a   1.000
_cell.length_b   1.000
_cell.length_c   1.000
_cell.angle_alpha   90.00
_cell.angle_beta   90.00
_cell.angle_gamma   90.00
#
_symmetry.space_group_name_H-M   'P 1'
#
loop_
_entity.id
_entity.type
_entity.pdbx_description
1 polymer ?
#
loop_
_entity_poly.entity_id
_entity_poly.type
_entity_poly.pdbx_seq_one_letter_code
_entity_poly.pdbx_strand_id
1 'polypeptide(L)'
;HVRGAGLEDGDMAMLVDLGYHGTVQDRIEPLLMARMNVAVAGRYMLLLEAERSGADKKGYFDKRHYGREALTALGSSIAVIEQICTQATGSVTDYRPDGTTIHEKPGEKGAQSATRDAIQAAAIAYGEAATAMGRTALSDDDACRRRNAAAILARFMYLPSAEEVGVIGDFTHDANLGSSSHLRMLDASGSTRGLRRRGMHYVQSTARMFLPGEMQDQGLALNLALFGIVRGGLDVREGDFLAGGIKLPVIMANAREDCLVELDAYPTHDGYYRLTVPARADLTVAVLLGGLYEAVQIEDVSFQPLLGPSEDKGGFSVTPDISAPYVQEGMEAIAGDLFRCGEGAALLVPALPAVGDDGYKLCIAFRPVVRRGVADEARVAA
;
A
#
# COMPACT_ATOMS: atom_id res chain seq x y z
N HIS A 1 -10.42 18.51 32.00
CA HIS A 1 -9.79 18.91 30.73
C HIS A 1 -10.59 20.00 30.00
N VAL A 2 -11.74 19.72 29.36
CA VAL A 2 -12.48 20.74 28.59
C VAL A 2 -12.92 21.98 29.38
N ARG A 3 -13.35 21.83 30.65
CA ARG A 3 -13.60 22.97 31.56
C ARG A 3 -12.34 23.81 31.81
N GLY A 4 -11.18 23.16 31.91
CA GLY A 4 -9.89 23.84 32.05
C GLY A 4 -9.43 24.56 30.78
N ALA A 5 -9.99 24.20 29.62
CA ALA A 5 -9.81 24.89 28.35
C ALA A 5 -10.86 26.01 28.12
N GLY A 6 -11.72 26.29 29.12
CA GLY A 6 -12.71 27.37 29.08
C GLY A 6 -14.10 26.98 28.57
N LEU A 7 -14.40 25.68 28.41
CA LEU A 7 -15.75 25.24 28.03
C LEU A 7 -16.68 25.21 29.25
N GLU A 8 -17.81 25.90 29.16
CA GLU A 8 -18.81 26.02 30.22
C GLU A 8 -20.03 25.12 29.98
N ASP A 9 -20.93 25.05 30.97
CA ASP A 9 -22.14 24.24 30.86
C ASP A 9 -23.17 24.94 29.96
N GLY A 10 -23.74 24.21 29.01
CA GLY A 10 -24.67 24.75 28.01
C GLY A 10 -24.01 25.26 26.72
N ASP A 11 -22.67 25.26 26.64
CA ASP A 11 -21.93 25.70 25.47
C ASP A 11 -22.11 24.78 24.25
N MET A 12 -21.61 25.25 23.10
CA MET A 12 -21.38 24.42 21.91
C MET A 12 -19.89 24.22 21.68
N ALA A 13 -19.46 22.97 21.57
CA ALA A 13 -18.09 22.61 21.18
C ALA A 13 -18.06 22.24 19.69
N MET A 14 -17.08 22.79 18.96
CA MET A 14 -16.78 22.35 17.60
C MET A 14 -15.61 21.36 17.63
N LEU A 15 -15.85 20.13 17.16
CA LEU A 15 -14.79 19.16 16.95
C LEU A 15 -14.29 19.27 15.51
N VAL A 16 -13.00 19.54 15.33
CA VAL A 16 -12.37 19.62 14.01
C VAL A 16 -11.35 18.52 13.88
N ASP A 17 -11.43 17.74 12.81
CA ASP A 17 -10.58 16.56 12.61
C ASP A 17 -10.35 16.32 11.10
N LEU A 18 -9.22 15.69 10.77
CA LEU A 18 -8.99 15.13 9.44
C LEU A 18 -9.81 13.86 9.22
N GLY A 19 -10.09 13.16 10.32
CA GLY A 19 -10.55 11.79 10.42
C GLY A 19 -11.90 11.48 9.77
N TYR A 20 -12.04 10.20 9.42
CA TYR A 20 -12.90 9.72 8.35
C TYR A 20 -14.24 9.14 8.85
N HIS A 21 -14.35 8.65 10.07
CA HIS A 21 -15.60 8.04 10.57
C HIS A 21 -16.32 8.87 11.65
N GLY A 22 -15.64 9.85 12.25
CA GLY A 22 -16.18 10.64 13.37
C GLY A 22 -16.42 9.82 14.64
N THR A 23 -15.73 8.70 14.81
CA THR A 23 -15.87 7.78 15.96
C THR A 23 -15.54 8.43 17.30
N VAL A 24 -14.62 9.40 17.31
CA VAL A 24 -14.32 10.19 18.50
C VAL A 24 -15.57 10.96 18.95
N GLN A 25 -16.25 11.66 18.03
CA GLN A 25 -17.48 12.39 18.33
C GLN A 25 -18.56 11.48 18.90
N ASP A 26 -18.73 10.29 18.31
CA ASP A 26 -19.74 9.32 18.77
C ASP A 26 -19.56 8.92 20.23
N ARG A 27 -18.31 8.92 20.72
CA ARG A 27 -17.99 8.58 22.10
C ARG A 27 -18.05 9.79 23.03
N ILE A 28 -17.62 10.97 22.60
CA ILE A 28 -17.52 12.14 23.47
C ILE A 28 -18.82 12.95 23.56
N GLU A 29 -19.61 13.00 22.50
CA GLU A 29 -20.82 13.84 22.45
C GLU A 29 -21.84 13.45 23.52
N PRO A 30 -22.22 12.15 23.69
CA PRO A 30 -23.15 11.76 24.75
C PRO A 30 -22.63 12.12 26.16
N LEU A 31 -21.32 12.05 26.37
CA LEU A 31 -20.69 12.36 27.65
C LEU A 31 -20.76 13.86 27.95
N LEU A 32 -20.42 14.71 26.97
CA LEU A 32 -20.43 16.16 27.11
C LEU A 32 -21.86 16.69 27.27
N MET A 33 -22.81 16.15 26.49
CA MET A 33 -24.23 16.47 26.64
C MET A 33 -24.74 16.11 28.04
N ALA A 34 -24.49 14.89 28.51
CA ALA A 34 -25.03 14.44 29.80
C ALA A 34 -24.42 15.15 31.02
N ARG A 35 -23.14 15.52 30.96
CA ARG A 35 -22.41 16.08 32.12
C ARG A 35 -22.35 17.60 32.14
N MET A 36 -22.48 18.23 30.99
CA MET A 36 -22.28 19.67 30.83
C MET A 36 -23.36 20.33 29.98
N ASN A 37 -24.36 19.59 29.47
CA ASN A 37 -25.33 20.12 28.51
C ASN A 37 -24.65 20.78 27.29
N VAL A 38 -23.49 20.26 26.89
CA VAL A 38 -22.74 20.81 25.76
C VAL A 38 -23.17 20.11 24.47
N ALA A 39 -23.55 20.90 23.47
CA ALA A 39 -23.78 20.41 22.11
C ALA A 39 -22.46 20.27 21.35
N VAL A 40 -22.33 19.25 20.49
CA VAL A 40 -21.12 19.02 19.69
C VAL A 40 -21.42 19.11 18.21
N ALA A 41 -20.63 19.91 17.50
CA ALA A 41 -20.67 20.05 16.05
C ALA A 41 -19.34 19.57 15.44
N GLY A 42 -19.37 18.47 14.70
CA GLY A 42 -18.20 17.89 14.03
C GLY A 42 -17.97 18.46 12.65
N ARG A 43 -16.75 18.93 12.37
CA ARG A 43 -16.30 19.45 11.07
C ARG A 43 -15.05 18.70 10.64
N TYR A 44 -15.21 17.86 9.64
CA TYR A 44 -14.17 16.94 9.17
C TYR A 44 -13.61 17.38 7.83
N MET A 45 -12.34 17.13 7.56
CA MET A 45 -11.83 17.25 6.18
C MET A 45 -12.53 16.21 5.29
N LEU A 46 -12.54 14.95 5.70
CA LEU A 46 -13.18 13.85 4.99
C LEU A 46 -14.11 13.10 5.95
N LEU A 47 -15.37 12.89 5.58
CA LEU A 47 -16.36 12.16 6.39
C LEU A 47 -17.01 11.04 5.58
N LEU A 48 -16.62 9.82 5.92
CA LEU A 48 -17.11 8.54 5.45
C LEU A 48 -17.79 7.79 6.60
N GLU A 49 -18.98 8.22 7.03
CA GLU A 49 -19.72 7.48 8.07
C GLU A 49 -20.15 6.10 7.56
N ALA A 50 -19.62 5.03 8.17
CA ALA A 50 -20.10 3.67 7.94
C ALA A 50 -21.49 3.46 8.55
N GLU A 51 -21.67 3.93 9.79
CA GLU A 51 -22.95 3.93 10.50
C GLU A 51 -23.34 5.36 10.86
N ARG A 52 -24.61 5.72 10.65
CA ARG A 52 -25.10 7.06 10.98
C ARG A 52 -25.44 7.13 12.46
N SER A 53 -24.62 7.84 13.24
CA SER A 53 -24.85 8.02 14.67
C SER A 53 -25.96 9.03 15.01
N GLY A 54 -26.36 9.87 14.04
CA GLY A 54 -27.33 10.95 14.25
C GLY A 54 -26.75 12.25 14.81
N ALA A 55 -25.44 12.28 15.07
CA ALA A 55 -24.69 13.46 15.51
C ALA A 55 -24.61 14.56 14.42
N ASP A 56 -24.40 15.84 14.81
CA ASP A 56 -24.12 16.93 13.84
C ASP A 56 -22.69 16.79 13.30
N LYS A 57 -22.54 15.97 12.25
CA LYS A 57 -21.27 15.73 11.55
C LYS A 57 -21.34 16.23 10.11
N LYS A 58 -20.32 17.00 9.70
CA LYS A 58 -20.20 17.50 8.33
C LYS A 58 -18.76 17.40 7.85
N GLY A 59 -18.55 16.77 6.70
CA GLY A 59 -17.25 16.74 6.03
C GLY A 59 -17.12 17.82 4.97
N TYR A 60 -15.90 18.28 4.71
CA TYR A 60 -15.58 19.03 3.50
C TYR A 60 -15.66 18.11 2.27
N PHE A 61 -15.25 16.84 2.41
CA PHE A 61 -15.59 15.75 1.50
C PHE A 61 -16.51 14.76 2.22
N ASP A 62 -17.78 14.67 1.81
CA ASP A 62 -18.70 13.68 2.38
C ASP A 62 -19.80 13.25 1.40
N LYS A 63 -20.70 12.40 1.90
CA LYS A 63 -21.82 11.80 1.14
C LYS A 63 -22.76 12.80 0.48
N ARG A 64 -22.75 14.08 0.88
CA ARG A 64 -23.55 15.15 0.24
C ARG A 64 -22.97 15.56 -1.12
N HIS A 65 -21.70 15.28 -1.34
CA HIS A 65 -20.95 15.75 -2.50
C HIS A 65 -20.30 14.62 -3.31
N TYR A 66 -20.02 13.47 -2.69
CA TYR A 66 -19.30 12.37 -3.31
C TYR A 66 -19.92 11.01 -2.97
N GLY A 67 -19.85 10.08 -3.93
CA GLY A 67 -20.17 8.67 -3.71
C GLY A 67 -19.15 7.98 -2.81
N ARG A 68 -19.51 6.81 -2.27
CA ARG A 68 -18.69 6.06 -1.30
C ARG A 68 -17.29 5.77 -1.85
N GLU A 69 -17.19 5.31 -3.08
CA GLU A 69 -15.94 4.89 -3.73
C GLU A 69 -15.00 6.09 -3.94
N ALA A 70 -15.56 7.28 -4.20
CA ALA A 70 -14.77 8.51 -4.29
C ALA A 70 -14.22 8.92 -2.91
N LEU A 71 -15.03 8.82 -1.86
CA LEU A 71 -14.59 9.11 -0.49
C LEU A 71 -13.53 8.09 -0.01
N THR A 72 -13.72 6.80 -0.33
CA THR A 72 -12.73 5.76 -0.07
C THR A 72 -11.41 6.08 -0.77
N ALA A 73 -11.45 6.48 -2.04
CA ALA A 73 -10.24 6.85 -2.78
C ALA A 73 -9.54 8.07 -2.16
N LEU A 74 -10.29 9.12 -1.78
CA LEU A 74 -9.71 10.29 -1.12
C LEU A 74 -9.13 9.98 0.27
N GLY A 75 -9.54 8.87 0.91
CA GLY A 75 -9.06 8.43 2.21
C GLY A 75 -7.97 7.34 2.17
N SER A 76 -7.61 6.80 1.00
CA SER A 76 -6.80 5.57 0.90
C SER A 76 -5.36 5.70 1.44
N SER A 77 -4.84 6.92 1.51
CA SER A 77 -3.50 7.22 2.05
C SER A 77 -3.55 8.42 2.99
N ILE A 78 -4.63 8.53 3.77
CA ILE A 78 -4.86 9.65 4.70
C ILE A 78 -3.74 9.82 5.72
N ALA A 79 -3.03 8.73 6.06
CA ALA A 79 -1.85 8.75 6.91
C ALA A 79 -0.82 9.79 6.46
N VAL A 80 -0.65 10.02 5.14
CA VAL A 80 0.24 11.06 4.61
C VAL A 80 -0.20 12.44 5.07
N ILE A 81 -1.51 12.73 4.99
CA ILE A 81 -2.10 14.00 5.44
C ILE A 81 -2.00 14.14 6.96
N GLU A 82 -2.28 13.06 7.70
CA GLU A 82 -2.15 13.05 9.16
C GLU A 82 -0.72 13.43 9.57
N GLN A 83 0.29 12.83 8.95
CA GLN A 83 1.69 13.09 9.28
C GLN A 83 2.10 14.56 9.05
N ILE A 84 1.63 15.21 7.98
CA ILE A 84 1.92 16.64 7.72
C ILE A 84 1.11 17.60 8.61
N CYS A 85 0.00 17.14 9.20
CA CYS A 85 -0.85 17.93 10.08
C CYS A 85 -0.58 17.72 11.59
N THR A 86 0.32 16.80 11.95
CA THR A 86 0.69 16.56 13.35
C THR A 86 1.37 17.75 14.02
N GLN A 87 1.50 17.71 15.35
CA GLN A 87 2.34 18.63 16.11
C GLN A 87 3.67 17.97 16.48
N ALA A 88 4.69 18.77 16.82
CA ALA A 88 6.00 18.31 17.29
C ALA A 88 5.97 17.75 18.73
N THR A 89 4.91 17.05 19.11
CA THR A 89 4.69 16.55 20.47
C THR A 89 4.42 15.06 20.40
N GLY A 90 5.01 14.29 21.31
CA GLY A 90 4.76 12.85 21.36
C GLY A 90 3.29 12.54 21.66
N SER A 91 2.87 11.33 21.33
CA SER A 91 1.52 10.84 21.61
C SER A 91 1.17 10.96 23.09
N VAL A 92 -0.09 11.25 23.40
CA VAL A 92 -0.58 11.25 24.80
C VAL A 92 -0.63 9.80 25.27
N THR A 93 0.12 9.48 26.32
CA THR A 93 0.20 8.13 26.90
C THR A 93 -0.61 7.99 28.18
N ASP A 94 -0.80 9.08 28.92
CA ASP A 94 -1.57 9.10 30.16
C ASP A 94 -2.05 10.52 30.51
N TYR A 95 -2.83 10.65 31.57
CA TYR A 95 -3.27 11.92 32.13
C TYR A 95 -2.93 11.97 33.63
N ARG A 96 -2.39 13.10 34.08
CA ARG A 96 -2.26 13.37 35.52
C ARG A 96 -3.65 13.48 36.16
N PRO A 97 -3.77 13.36 37.50
CA PRO A 97 -5.05 13.50 38.20
C PRO A 97 -5.79 14.82 37.96
N ASP A 98 -5.07 15.89 37.62
CA ASP A 98 -5.63 17.20 37.26
C ASP A 98 -6.11 17.29 35.78
N GLY A 99 -5.90 16.23 35.00
CA GLY A 99 -6.25 16.15 33.58
C GLY A 99 -5.20 16.73 32.63
N THR A 100 -4.00 17.05 33.12
CA THR A 100 -2.86 17.42 32.27
C THR A 100 -2.36 16.20 31.50
N THR A 101 -2.14 16.35 30.20
CA THR A 101 -1.64 15.27 29.34
C THR A 101 -0.19 14.90 29.68
N ILE A 102 0.09 13.61 29.71
CA ILE A 102 1.44 13.03 29.75
C ILE A 102 1.73 12.54 28.34
N HIS A 103 2.84 13.00 27.78
CA HIS A 103 3.25 12.67 26.42
C HIS A 103 4.44 11.72 26.44
N GLU A 104 4.51 10.84 25.45
CA GLU A 104 5.74 10.15 25.12
C GLU A 104 6.84 11.16 24.76
N LYS A 105 8.10 10.82 25.04
CA LYS A 105 9.22 11.67 24.62
C LYS A 105 9.28 11.69 23.10
N PRO A 106 9.28 12.87 22.45
CA PRO A 106 9.49 12.94 21.01
C PRO A 106 10.78 12.20 20.66
N GLY A 107 10.73 11.31 19.67
CA GLY A 107 11.94 10.68 19.14
C GLY A 107 12.92 11.72 18.57
N GLU A 108 14.21 11.36 18.49
CA GLU A 108 15.27 12.22 17.95
C GLU A 108 15.13 12.43 16.43
N LYS A 109 14.16 13.22 15.96
CA LYS A 109 14.09 13.62 14.53
C LYS A 109 13.62 15.06 14.35
N GLY A 110 14.53 16.01 14.58
CA GLY A 110 14.32 17.43 14.30
C GLY A 110 14.02 17.74 12.81
N ALA A 111 14.48 16.90 11.87
CA ALA A 111 14.27 17.11 10.43
C ALA A 111 12.81 16.94 9.97
N GLN A 112 12.10 15.91 10.45
CA GLN A 112 10.67 15.72 10.12
C GLN A 112 9.82 16.90 10.64
N SER A 113 10.18 17.44 11.81
CA SER A 113 9.49 18.60 12.38
C SER A 113 9.71 19.85 11.54
N ALA A 114 10.93 20.14 11.10
CA ALA A 114 11.21 21.33 10.27
C ALA A 114 10.46 21.30 8.92
N THR A 115 10.47 20.15 8.23
CA THR A 115 9.75 19.98 6.96
C THR A 115 8.24 20.14 7.16
N ARG A 116 7.68 19.51 8.20
CA ARG A 116 6.26 19.66 8.53
C ARG A 116 5.89 21.11 8.84
N ASP A 117 6.67 21.79 9.68
CA ASP A 117 6.41 23.17 10.07
C ASP A 117 6.46 24.11 8.84
N ALA A 118 7.38 23.86 7.90
CA ALA A 118 7.43 24.59 6.63
C ALA A 118 6.18 24.34 5.76
N ILE A 119 5.71 23.10 5.65
CA ILE A 119 4.47 22.76 4.94
C ILE A 119 3.27 23.48 5.56
N GLN A 120 3.15 23.43 6.90
CA GLN A 120 2.05 24.07 7.62
C GLN A 120 2.07 25.60 7.48
N ALA A 121 3.25 26.21 7.62
CA ALA A 121 3.43 27.66 7.42
C ALA A 121 3.06 28.08 5.98
N ALA A 122 3.48 27.30 4.98
CA ALA A 122 3.13 27.57 3.59
C ALA A 122 1.62 27.42 3.32
N ALA A 123 0.96 26.43 3.92
CA ALA A 123 -0.48 26.23 3.81
C ALA A 123 -1.27 27.41 4.42
N ILE A 124 -0.84 27.90 5.59
CA ILE A 124 -1.43 29.08 6.24
C ILE A 124 -1.22 30.32 5.36
N ALA A 125 0.01 30.58 4.92
CA ALA A 125 0.33 31.72 4.06
C ALA A 125 -0.46 31.69 2.74
N TYR A 126 -0.66 30.51 2.14
CA TYR A 126 -1.52 30.34 0.97
C TYR A 126 -2.98 30.69 1.28
N GLY A 127 -3.53 30.24 2.40
CA GLY A 127 -4.89 30.56 2.83
C GLY A 127 -5.11 32.06 3.09
N GLU A 128 -4.14 32.71 3.72
CA GLU A 128 -4.15 34.17 3.95
C GLU A 128 -4.08 34.93 2.62
N ALA A 129 -3.17 34.54 1.71
CA ALA A 129 -3.07 35.15 0.40
C ALA A 129 -4.35 34.97 -0.44
N ALA A 130 -4.98 33.78 -0.35
CA ALA A 130 -6.22 33.48 -1.06
C ALA A 130 -7.40 34.33 -0.57
N THR A 131 -7.47 34.63 0.73
CA THR A 131 -8.51 35.50 1.30
C THR A 131 -8.25 36.99 1.04
N ALA A 132 -7.01 37.39 0.79
CA ALA A 132 -6.64 38.76 0.42
C ALA A 132 -6.92 39.10 -1.06
N MET A 133 -7.10 38.10 -1.93
CA MET A 133 -7.52 38.31 -3.32
C MET A 133 -8.96 38.82 -3.36
N GLY A 134 -9.17 40.05 -3.87
CA GLY A 134 -10.44 40.78 -3.82
C GLY A 134 -11.67 40.06 -4.39
N ARG A 135 -12.20 40.52 -5.54
CA ARG A 135 -13.36 39.83 -6.15
C ARG A 135 -12.90 38.54 -6.81
N THR A 136 -13.35 37.41 -6.29
CA THR A 136 -13.18 36.11 -6.93
C THR A 136 -14.07 36.03 -8.19
N ALA A 137 -13.69 35.17 -9.13
CA ALA A 137 -14.51 34.89 -10.30
C ALA A 137 -15.88 34.34 -9.85
N LEU A 138 -16.94 34.63 -10.60
CA LEU A 138 -18.29 34.10 -10.29
C LEU A 138 -18.33 32.55 -10.26
N SER A 139 -17.42 31.89 -10.95
CA SER A 139 -17.26 30.44 -10.97
C SER A 139 -16.52 29.88 -9.74
N ASP A 140 -15.95 30.74 -8.89
CA ASP A 140 -15.26 30.34 -7.66
C ASP A 140 -16.24 30.25 -6.48
N ASP A 141 -17.15 29.28 -6.58
CA ASP A 141 -18.11 28.93 -5.53
C ASP A 141 -17.62 27.75 -4.67
N ASP A 142 -18.36 27.44 -3.60
CA ASP A 142 -18.04 26.34 -2.68
C ASP A 142 -17.92 24.98 -3.39
N ALA A 143 -18.70 24.75 -4.45
CA ALA A 143 -18.67 23.50 -5.19
C ALA A 143 -17.42 23.41 -6.08
N CYS A 144 -17.02 24.52 -6.69
CA CYS A 144 -15.78 24.66 -7.46
C CYS A 144 -14.56 24.42 -6.56
N ARG A 145 -14.48 25.11 -5.42
CA ARG A 145 -13.39 24.96 -4.45
C ARG A 145 -13.26 23.54 -3.93
N ARG A 146 -14.40 22.89 -3.63
CA ARG A 146 -14.44 21.50 -3.17
C ARG A 146 -13.99 20.52 -4.25
N ARG A 147 -14.40 20.71 -5.50
CA ARG A 147 -13.95 19.87 -6.63
C ARG A 147 -12.47 20.04 -6.89
N ASN A 148 -11.97 21.27 -6.86
CA ASN A 148 -10.55 21.56 -7.03
C ASN A 148 -9.71 20.93 -5.91
N ALA A 149 -10.12 21.10 -4.65
CA ALA A 149 -9.45 20.48 -3.52
C ALA A 149 -9.44 18.95 -3.60
N ALA A 150 -10.55 18.32 -4.02
CA ALA A 150 -10.61 16.87 -4.23
C ALA A 150 -9.67 16.43 -5.37
N ALA A 151 -9.58 17.17 -6.46
CA ALA A 151 -8.67 16.87 -7.57
C ALA A 151 -7.18 16.97 -7.13
N ILE A 152 -6.83 18.01 -6.38
CA ILE A 152 -5.48 18.19 -5.83
C ILE A 152 -5.14 17.05 -4.87
N LEU A 153 -6.05 16.73 -3.94
CA LEU A 153 -5.86 15.64 -2.99
C LEU A 153 -5.72 14.29 -3.71
N ALA A 154 -6.59 13.98 -4.67
CA ALA A 154 -6.49 12.73 -5.43
C ALA A 154 -5.19 12.65 -6.24
N ARG A 155 -4.74 13.76 -6.85
CA ARG A 155 -3.46 13.81 -7.56
C ARG A 155 -2.28 13.56 -6.62
N PHE A 156 -2.28 14.16 -5.43
CA PHE A 156 -1.23 13.91 -4.44
C PHE A 156 -1.27 12.47 -3.91
N MET A 157 -2.46 11.92 -3.65
CA MET A 157 -2.62 10.57 -3.12
C MET A 157 -2.28 9.47 -4.13
N TYR A 158 -2.49 9.68 -5.44
CA TYR A 158 -2.31 8.62 -6.44
C TYR A 158 -1.25 8.90 -7.49
N LEU A 159 -0.95 10.17 -7.78
CA LEU A 159 -0.01 10.59 -8.81
C LEU A 159 1.03 11.56 -8.23
N PRO A 160 1.71 11.22 -7.12
CA PRO A 160 2.69 12.11 -6.53
C PRO A 160 3.88 12.32 -7.49
N SER A 161 4.45 13.52 -7.48
CA SER A 161 5.73 13.78 -8.16
C SER A 161 6.89 13.13 -7.42
N ALA A 162 8.03 12.94 -8.10
CA ALA A 162 9.25 12.47 -7.45
C ALA A 162 9.70 13.39 -6.31
N GLU A 163 9.50 14.70 -6.45
CA GLU A 163 9.80 15.68 -5.39
C GLU A 163 8.90 15.49 -4.16
N GLU A 164 7.60 15.29 -4.37
CA GLU A 164 6.63 15.01 -3.30
C GLU A 164 6.96 13.70 -2.59
N VAL A 165 7.30 12.64 -3.34
CA VAL A 165 7.75 11.35 -2.79
C VAL A 165 9.04 11.53 -1.97
N GLY A 166 9.99 12.33 -2.46
CA GLY A 166 11.23 12.64 -1.75
C GLY A 166 10.99 13.33 -0.40
N VAL A 167 10.06 14.30 -0.35
CA VAL A 167 9.70 14.99 0.89
C VAL A 167 9.03 14.05 1.90
N ILE A 168 8.08 13.22 1.44
CA ILE A 168 7.29 12.34 2.33
C ILE A 168 8.07 11.08 2.72
N GLY A 169 9.00 10.61 1.90
CA GLY A 169 9.75 9.37 2.15
C GLY A 169 10.59 9.36 3.42
N ASP A 170 11.00 10.55 3.88
CA ASP A 170 11.77 10.71 5.12
C ASP A 170 10.88 10.65 6.39
N PHE A 171 9.56 10.67 6.23
CA PHE A 171 8.63 10.63 7.34
C PHE A 171 8.53 9.20 7.89
N THR A 172 8.41 9.10 9.21
CA THR A 172 8.05 7.87 9.89
C THR A 172 6.72 8.02 10.58
N HIS A 173 5.89 6.99 10.49
CA HIS A 173 4.64 6.88 11.22
C HIS A 173 4.86 6.11 12.51
N ASP A 174 4.35 6.65 13.61
CA ASP A 174 4.31 5.99 14.91
C ASP A 174 3.08 5.07 14.98
N ALA A 175 3.26 3.77 15.22
CA ALA A 175 2.13 2.87 15.36
C ALA A 175 1.37 3.21 16.65
N ASN A 176 0.20 3.83 16.53
CA ASN A 176 -0.66 4.25 17.63
C ASN A 176 -1.07 3.06 18.52
N LEU A 177 -0.21 2.67 19.47
CA LEU A 177 -0.48 1.61 20.45
C LEU A 177 0.61 1.52 21.55
N GLY A 178 1.43 2.55 21.75
CA GLY A 178 2.51 2.52 22.76
C GLY A 178 3.67 1.59 22.40
N SER A 179 3.85 1.27 21.12
CA SER A 179 4.99 0.50 20.63
C SER A 179 6.07 1.45 20.12
N SER A 180 7.34 1.20 20.43
CA SER A 180 8.49 1.92 19.85
C SER A 180 8.75 1.60 18.37
N SER A 181 7.77 1.03 17.65
CA SER A 181 7.91 0.63 16.25
C SER A 181 7.58 1.81 15.35
N HIS A 182 8.61 2.37 14.72
CA HIS A 182 8.46 3.37 13.68
C HIS A 182 8.45 2.69 12.31
N LEU A 183 7.33 2.82 11.59
CA LEU A 183 7.23 2.35 10.21
C LEU A 183 7.58 3.52 9.29
N ARG A 184 8.43 3.26 8.28
CA ARG A 184 8.66 4.24 7.22
C ARG A 184 7.39 4.42 6.41
N MET A 185 7.13 5.65 5.96
CA MET A 185 6.00 5.93 5.07
C MET A 185 6.14 5.21 3.72
N LEU A 186 7.38 4.95 3.28
CA LEU A 186 7.70 4.31 2.01
C LEU A 186 8.69 3.15 2.19
N ASP A 187 8.45 2.07 1.45
CA ASP A 187 9.37 0.97 1.18
C ASP A 187 9.40 0.65 -0.32
N ALA A 188 10.03 1.53 -1.10
CA ALA A 188 10.16 1.39 -2.56
C ALA A 188 10.82 0.05 -2.97
N SER A 189 11.78 -0.42 -2.18
CA SER A 189 12.45 -1.71 -2.44
C SER A 189 11.50 -2.89 -2.28
N GLY A 190 10.67 -2.89 -1.23
CA GLY A 190 9.64 -3.89 -1.01
C GLY A 190 8.51 -3.80 -2.03
N SER A 191 8.13 -2.61 -2.47
CA SER A 191 7.15 -2.42 -3.56
C SER A 191 7.65 -2.99 -4.89
N THR A 192 8.87 -2.62 -5.29
CA THR A 192 9.51 -3.15 -6.52
C THR A 192 9.54 -4.67 -6.50
N ARG A 193 10.04 -5.25 -5.40
CA ARG A 193 10.12 -6.70 -5.23
C ARG A 193 8.73 -7.33 -5.20
N GLY A 194 7.77 -6.71 -4.51
CA GLY A 194 6.39 -7.17 -4.41
C GLY A 194 5.70 -7.25 -5.78
N LEU A 195 5.85 -6.20 -6.60
CA LEU A 195 5.32 -6.14 -7.96
C LEU A 195 6.00 -7.17 -8.88
N ARG A 196 7.31 -7.37 -8.77
CA ARG A 196 8.01 -8.43 -9.53
C ARG A 196 7.54 -9.83 -9.12
N ARG A 197 7.26 -10.05 -7.83
CA ARG A 197 6.86 -11.36 -7.27
C ARG A 197 5.40 -11.71 -7.47
N ARG A 198 4.50 -10.71 -7.46
CA ARG A 198 3.04 -10.90 -7.44
C ARG A 198 2.32 -10.24 -8.61
N GLY A 199 3.01 -9.46 -9.44
CA GLY A 199 2.39 -8.59 -10.42
C GLY A 199 1.53 -7.50 -9.77
N MET A 200 0.57 -6.96 -10.50
CA MET A 200 -0.34 -5.92 -9.98
C MET A 200 -1.25 -6.41 -8.86
N HIS A 201 -1.44 -7.72 -8.69
CA HIS A 201 -2.13 -8.27 -7.53
C HIS A 201 -1.43 -7.93 -6.19
N TYR A 202 -0.13 -7.59 -6.23
CA TYR A 202 0.61 -7.05 -5.08
C TYR A 202 -0.17 -5.98 -4.33
N VAL A 203 -0.79 -5.05 -5.07
CA VAL A 203 -1.48 -3.87 -4.58
C VAL A 203 -2.65 -4.23 -3.64
N GLN A 204 -3.31 -5.36 -3.86
CA GLN A 204 -4.42 -5.81 -3.03
C GLN A 204 -3.98 -6.58 -1.78
N SER A 205 -2.74 -7.05 -1.78
CA SER A 205 -2.19 -7.95 -0.76
C SER A 205 -1.29 -7.26 0.26
N THR A 206 -1.17 -5.92 0.19
CA THR A 206 -0.19 -5.15 0.97
C THR A 206 -0.86 -4.07 1.81
N ALA A 207 -0.49 -4.00 3.08
CA ALA A 207 -0.90 -2.93 3.99
C ALA A 207 0.20 -1.86 4.02
N ARG A 208 0.27 -1.02 2.98
CA ARG A 208 1.24 0.10 2.89
C ARG A 208 0.54 1.42 3.16
N MET A 209 1.24 2.32 3.87
CA MET A 209 0.70 3.63 4.24
C MET A 209 0.59 4.59 3.05
N PHE A 210 1.54 4.52 2.11
CA PHE A 210 1.53 5.36 0.92
C PHE A 210 1.98 4.61 -0.33
N LEU A 211 1.22 3.57 -0.69
CA LEU A 211 1.50 2.71 -1.83
C LEU A 211 1.74 3.47 -3.16
N PRO A 212 0.95 4.51 -3.52
CA PRO A 212 1.19 5.23 -4.78
C PRO A 212 2.53 5.97 -4.82
N GLY A 213 3.05 6.39 -3.67
CA GLY A 213 4.40 6.92 -3.53
C GLY A 213 5.47 5.85 -3.76
N GLU A 214 5.26 4.64 -3.23
CA GLU A 214 6.16 3.49 -3.47
C GLU A 214 6.13 2.96 -4.90
N MET A 215 5.11 3.30 -5.67
CA MET A 215 4.93 2.90 -7.07
C MET A 215 5.32 4.01 -8.05
N GLN A 216 5.69 5.20 -7.57
CA GLN A 216 5.94 6.38 -8.41
C GLN A 216 7.05 6.13 -9.44
N ASP A 217 8.10 5.42 -9.05
CA ASP A 217 9.23 5.06 -9.91
C ASP A 217 8.95 3.84 -10.81
N GLN A 218 7.85 3.12 -10.57
CA GLN A 218 7.43 1.95 -11.36
C GLN A 218 6.58 2.32 -12.59
N GLY A 219 6.21 3.60 -12.71
CA GLY A 219 5.55 4.17 -13.89
C GLY A 219 4.10 4.59 -13.67
N LEU A 220 3.69 5.64 -14.39
CA LEU A 220 2.37 6.28 -14.27
C LEU A 220 1.20 5.30 -14.48
N ALA A 221 1.36 4.32 -15.37
CA ALA A 221 0.30 3.37 -15.70
C ALA A 221 -0.18 2.56 -14.48
N LEU A 222 0.73 2.17 -13.57
CA LEU A 222 0.34 1.38 -12.40
C LEU A 222 -0.44 2.22 -11.38
N ASN A 223 -0.03 3.47 -11.20
CA ASN A 223 -0.73 4.42 -10.33
C ASN A 223 -2.11 4.80 -10.88
N LEU A 224 -2.26 4.95 -12.20
CA LEU A 224 -3.56 5.14 -12.84
C LEU A 224 -4.46 3.90 -12.73
N ALA A 225 -3.90 2.70 -12.90
CA ALA A 225 -4.62 1.45 -12.70
C ALA A 225 -5.12 1.33 -11.25
N LEU A 226 -4.26 1.59 -10.28
CA LEU A 226 -4.61 1.64 -8.85
C LEU A 226 -5.72 2.65 -8.58
N PHE A 227 -5.57 3.88 -9.08
CA PHE A 227 -6.59 4.91 -8.94
C PHE A 227 -7.92 4.45 -9.53
N GLY A 228 -7.92 3.88 -10.73
CA GLY A 228 -9.11 3.34 -11.39
C GLY A 228 -9.79 2.25 -10.58
N ILE A 229 -9.02 1.32 -10.01
CA ILE A 229 -9.51 0.22 -9.17
C ILE A 229 -10.20 0.77 -7.91
N VAL A 230 -9.52 1.63 -7.14
CA VAL A 230 -10.10 2.15 -5.88
C VAL A 230 -11.26 3.09 -6.15
N ARG A 231 -11.10 4.03 -7.09
CA ARG A 231 -12.13 5.01 -7.42
C ARG A 231 -13.37 4.38 -8.02
N GLY A 232 -13.20 3.32 -8.81
CA GLY A 232 -14.28 2.57 -9.43
C GLY A 232 -14.91 1.50 -8.53
N GLY A 233 -14.27 1.17 -7.39
CA GLY A 233 -14.67 0.03 -6.57
C GLY A 233 -14.64 -1.28 -7.34
N LEU A 234 -13.66 -1.46 -8.23
CA LEU A 234 -13.58 -2.61 -9.11
C LEU A 234 -13.15 -3.87 -8.33
N ASP A 235 -13.94 -4.95 -8.42
CA ASP A 235 -13.57 -6.28 -7.92
C ASP A 235 -12.57 -6.93 -8.88
N VAL A 236 -11.33 -6.43 -8.87
CA VAL A 236 -10.23 -7.02 -9.63
C VAL A 236 -9.65 -8.18 -8.85
N ARG A 237 -9.34 -9.29 -9.51
CA ARG A 237 -8.77 -10.50 -8.92
C ARG A 237 -7.44 -10.81 -9.57
N GLU A 238 -6.67 -11.72 -8.95
CA GLU A 238 -5.38 -12.17 -9.51
C GLU A 238 -5.51 -12.62 -10.97
N GLY A 239 -6.60 -13.33 -11.30
CA GLY A 239 -6.89 -13.81 -12.65
C GLY A 239 -7.03 -12.72 -13.71
N ASP A 240 -7.45 -11.50 -13.34
CA ASP A 240 -7.64 -10.39 -14.29
C ASP A 240 -6.31 -9.82 -14.80
N PHE A 241 -5.20 -10.14 -14.11
CA PHE A 241 -3.86 -9.74 -14.51
C PHE A 241 -3.12 -10.82 -15.33
N LEU A 242 -3.74 -11.99 -15.53
CA LEU A 242 -3.12 -13.12 -16.23
C LEU A 242 -3.36 -13.02 -17.73
N ALA A 243 -2.63 -12.12 -18.39
CA ALA A 243 -2.66 -11.96 -19.85
C ALA A 243 -1.26 -12.03 -20.46
N GLY A 244 -1.14 -12.58 -21.67
CA GLY A 244 0.13 -12.65 -22.40
C GLY A 244 1.16 -13.61 -21.81
N GLY A 245 0.70 -14.69 -21.16
CA GLY A 245 1.57 -15.70 -20.56
C GLY A 245 2.44 -16.45 -21.59
N ILE A 246 3.56 -16.98 -21.10
CA ILE A 246 4.46 -17.87 -21.84
C ILE A 246 4.42 -19.27 -21.25
N LYS A 247 4.48 -20.29 -22.10
CA LYS A 247 4.50 -21.69 -21.68
C LYS A 247 5.90 -22.08 -21.22
N LEU A 248 5.97 -22.70 -20.05
CA LEU A 248 7.19 -23.30 -19.51
C LEU A 248 6.97 -24.79 -19.27
N PRO A 249 7.91 -25.65 -19.69
CA PRO A 249 7.91 -27.05 -19.30
C PRO A 249 8.31 -27.19 -17.84
N VAL A 250 7.48 -27.87 -17.06
CA VAL A 250 7.66 -28.09 -15.63
C VAL A 250 7.50 -29.58 -15.34
N ILE A 251 8.51 -30.18 -14.73
CA ILE A 251 8.42 -31.54 -14.20
C ILE A 251 7.92 -31.44 -12.76
N MET A 252 6.89 -32.21 -12.46
CA MET A 252 6.33 -32.38 -11.12
C MET A 252 6.51 -33.84 -10.73
N ALA A 253 7.27 -34.10 -9.67
CA ALA A 253 7.65 -35.45 -9.26
C ALA A 253 7.44 -35.67 -7.76
N ASN A 254 6.99 -36.88 -7.41
CA ASN A 254 6.95 -37.38 -6.03
C ASN A 254 7.59 -38.78 -5.98
N ALA A 255 7.45 -39.50 -4.86
CA ALA A 255 8.04 -40.83 -4.70
C ALA A 255 7.43 -41.93 -5.61
N ARG A 256 6.30 -41.67 -6.27
CA ARG A 256 5.51 -42.65 -7.05
C ARG A 256 5.51 -42.37 -8.54
N GLU A 257 5.49 -41.10 -8.92
CA GLU A 257 5.33 -40.67 -10.30
C GLU A 257 6.05 -39.35 -10.56
N ASP A 258 6.46 -39.17 -11.81
CA ASP A 258 6.89 -37.92 -12.40
C ASP A 258 6.03 -37.62 -13.63
N CYS A 259 5.70 -36.35 -13.82
CA CYS A 259 4.99 -35.89 -15.01
C CYS A 259 5.57 -34.58 -15.52
N LEU A 260 5.64 -34.47 -16.85
CA LEU A 260 5.98 -33.22 -17.53
C LEU A 260 4.67 -32.51 -17.91
N VAL A 261 4.50 -31.28 -17.43
CA VAL A 261 3.36 -30.42 -17.74
C VAL A 261 3.84 -29.09 -18.30
N GLU A 262 3.01 -28.43 -19.09
CA GLU A 262 3.24 -27.05 -19.51
C GLU A 262 2.41 -26.10 -18.65
N LEU A 263 3.07 -25.17 -17.98
CA LEU A 263 2.42 -24.15 -17.15
C LEU A 263 2.67 -22.75 -17.73
N ASP A 264 1.71 -21.86 -17.54
CA ASP A 264 1.84 -20.46 -17.96
C ASP A 264 2.60 -19.65 -16.89
N ALA A 265 3.65 -18.95 -17.32
CA ALA A 265 4.24 -17.84 -16.58
C ALA A 265 3.72 -16.53 -17.16
N TYR A 266 3.20 -15.64 -16.31
CA TYR A 266 2.56 -14.40 -16.74
C TYR A 266 3.47 -13.19 -16.51
N PRO A 267 3.50 -12.22 -17.43
CA PRO A 267 4.34 -11.04 -17.30
C PRO A 267 3.93 -10.18 -16.10
N THR A 268 4.92 -9.51 -15.50
CA THR A 268 4.74 -8.42 -14.53
C THR A 268 5.10 -7.08 -15.18
N HIS A 269 5.10 -5.99 -14.42
CA HIS A 269 5.20 -4.64 -14.96
C HIS A 269 6.57 -4.29 -15.56
N ASP A 270 7.65 -4.91 -15.06
CA ASP A 270 9.04 -4.59 -15.44
C ASP A 270 9.72 -5.79 -16.12
N GLY A 271 9.00 -6.47 -17.02
CA GLY A 271 9.57 -7.54 -17.86
C GLY A 271 9.92 -8.86 -17.15
N TYR A 272 9.67 -8.97 -15.84
CA TYR A 272 9.66 -10.25 -15.15
C TYR A 272 8.42 -11.05 -15.53
N TYR A 273 8.47 -12.34 -15.25
CA TYR A 273 7.40 -13.29 -15.38
C TYR A 273 7.23 -14.00 -14.05
N ARG A 274 5.98 -14.30 -13.71
CA ARG A 274 5.61 -15.07 -12.55
C ARG A 274 5.00 -16.39 -12.99
N LEU A 275 5.65 -17.48 -12.61
CA LEU A 275 5.13 -18.83 -12.71
C LEU A 275 4.48 -19.21 -11.37
N THR A 276 3.28 -19.77 -11.42
CA THR A 276 2.61 -20.34 -10.25
C THR A 276 2.45 -21.84 -10.44
N VAL A 277 2.94 -22.62 -9.48
CA VAL A 277 2.88 -24.08 -9.46
C VAL A 277 2.13 -24.52 -8.20
N PRO A 278 1.21 -25.50 -8.28
CA PRO A 278 0.61 -26.10 -7.09
C PRO A 278 1.70 -26.59 -6.12
N ALA A 279 1.62 -26.24 -4.84
CA ALA A 279 2.55 -26.73 -3.83
C ALA A 279 1.92 -27.90 -3.05
N ARG A 280 2.73 -28.91 -2.76
CA ARG A 280 2.39 -30.05 -1.89
C ARG A 280 3.63 -30.48 -1.10
N ALA A 281 3.41 -31.07 0.07
CA ALA A 281 4.49 -31.46 0.97
C ALA A 281 5.44 -32.52 0.40
N ASP A 282 4.97 -33.32 -0.57
CA ASP A 282 5.67 -34.42 -1.21
C ASP A 282 6.16 -34.13 -2.64
N LEU A 283 5.90 -32.92 -3.15
CA LEU A 283 6.12 -32.59 -4.55
C LEU A 283 7.43 -31.83 -4.77
N THR A 284 8.31 -32.41 -5.59
CA THR A 284 9.49 -31.75 -6.15
C THR A 284 9.13 -31.17 -7.52
N VAL A 285 9.55 -29.94 -7.78
CA VAL A 285 9.26 -29.20 -9.01
C VAL A 285 10.57 -28.90 -9.73
N ALA A 286 10.67 -29.19 -11.01
CA ALA A 286 11.79 -28.76 -11.85
C ALA A 286 11.28 -27.93 -13.04
N VAL A 287 11.67 -26.66 -13.10
CA VAL A 287 11.31 -25.76 -14.19
C VAL A 287 12.42 -25.78 -15.23
N LEU A 288 12.11 -26.23 -16.44
CA LEU A 288 13.08 -26.39 -17.52
C LEU A 288 13.23 -25.06 -18.28
N LEU A 289 14.30 -24.32 -17.98
CA LEU A 289 14.57 -22.99 -18.54
C LEU A 289 15.56 -23.03 -19.70
N GLY A 290 16.49 -23.98 -19.68
CA GLY A 290 17.63 -24.04 -20.60
C GLY A 290 17.28 -24.25 -22.06
N GLY A 291 16.19 -24.96 -22.35
CA GLY A 291 15.71 -25.16 -23.71
C GLY A 291 15.13 -23.89 -24.35
N LEU A 292 14.73 -22.91 -23.53
CA LEU A 292 14.08 -21.68 -24.00
C LEU A 292 15.02 -20.46 -23.92
N TYR A 293 15.94 -20.46 -22.95
CA TYR A 293 16.73 -19.28 -22.60
C TYR A 293 18.21 -19.61 -22.46
N GLU A 294 19.06 -18.68 -22.89
CA GLU A 294 20.51 -18.72 -22.66
C GLU A 294 20.91 -17.97 -21.39
N ALA A 295 20.09 -17.02 -20.98
CA ALA A 295 20.28 -16.28 -19.75
C ALA A 295 18.95 -15.89 -19.13
N VAL A 296 18.85 -16.07 -17.81
CA VAL A 296 17.67 -15.75 -17.00
C VAL A 296 18.11 -15.09 -15.71
N GLN A 297 17.31 -14.15 -15.23
CA GLN A 297 17.45 -13.55 -13.91
C GLN A 297 16.37 -14.13 -13.00
N ILE A 298 16.70 -14.61 -11.79
CA ILE A 298 15.75 -15.20 -10.83
C ILE A 298 15.58 -14.26 -9.64
N GLU A 299 14.48 -13.52 -9.58
CA GLU A 299 14.21 -12.58 -8.48
C GLU A 299 13.80 -13.30 -7.20
N ASP A 300 12.95 -14.33 -7.31
CA ASP A 300 12.39 -15.00 -6.14
C ASP A 300 11.88 -16.41 -6.44
N VAL A 301 12.03 -17.28 -5.45
CA VAL A 301 11.46 -18.63 -5.43
C VAL A 301 10.86 -18.82 -4.03
N SER A 302 9.54 -18.80 -3.93
CA SER A 302 8.87 -18.81 -2.62
C SER A 302 7.53 -19.54 -2.63
N PHE A 303 7.18 -20.13 -1.50
CA PHE A 303 5.83 -20.58 -1.22
C PHE A 303 5.02 -19.40 -0.70
N GLN A 304 3.96 -19.04 -1.42
CA GLN A 304 3.06 -17.94 -1.09
C GLN A 304 1.70 -18.48 -0.65
N PRO A 305 1.06 -17.93 0.39
CA PRO A 305 -0.25 -18.38 0.85
C PRO A 305 -1.31 -18.29 -0.25
N LEU A 306 -2.23 -19.27 -0.29
CA LEU A 306 -3.39 -19.22 -1.20
C LEU A 306 -4.44 -18.21 -0.74
N LEU A 307 -4.61 -18.05 0.58
CA LEU A 307 -5.50 -17.08 1.18
C LEU A 307 -4.73 -15.80 1.55
N GLY A 308 -5.27 -14.65 1.17
CA GLY A 308 -4.75 -13.34 1.55
C GLY A 308 -4.98 -13.02 3.04
N PRO A 309 -4.56 -11.82 3.50
CA PRO A 309 -4.81 -11.38 4.87
C PRO A 309 -6.32 -11.40 5.18
N SER A 310 -6.73 -12.04 6.29
CA SER A 310 -8.13 -12.04 6.76
C SER A 310 -8.34 -11.00 7.87
N GLU A 311 -9.47 -10.30 7.85
CA GLU A 311 -9.86 -9.34 8.91
C GLU A 311 -10.33 -9.99 10.23
N ASP A 312 -10.51 -11.32 10.26
CA ASP A 312 -11.31 -12.04 11.28
C ASP A 312 -10.78 -11.99 12.74
N LYS A 313 -9.64 -11.34 13.03
CA LYS A 313 -9.06 -11.30 14.38
C LYS A 313 -8.46 -9.96 14.78
N GLY A 314 -9.15 -8.84 14.53
CA GLY A 314 -8.79 -7.55 15.14
C GLY A 314 -7.38 -7.04 14.80
N GLY A 315 -6.86 -7.47 13.65
CA GLY A 315 -5.55 -7.16 13.11
C GLY A 315 -5.30 -7.99 11.85
N PHE A 316 -4.49 -7.47 10.93
CA PHE A 316 -4.06 -8.19 9.73
C PHE A 316 -3.20 -9.39 10.14
N SER A 317 -3.80 -10.57 10.32
CA SER A 317 -3.05 -11.82 10.46
C SER A 317 -2.54 -12.19 9.07
N VAL A 318 -1.23 -11.97 8.84
CA VAL A 318 -0.56 -12.31 7.58
C VAL A 318 0.17 -13.63 7.77
N THR A 319 -0.31 -14.69 7.13
CA THR A 319 0.51 -15.89 6.93
C THR A 319 1.70 -15.48 6.07
N PRO A 320 2.96 -15.69 6.53
CA PRO A 320 4.13 -15.18 5.81
C PRO A 320 4.45 -16.01 4.56
N ASP A 321 5.12 -15.38 3.60
CA ASP A 321 5.78 -16.12 2.52
C ASP A 321 6.93 -16.96 3.09
N ILE A 322 7.13 -18.16 2.53
CA ILE A 322 8.24 -19.04 2.90
C ILE A 322 9.23 -19.08 1.73
N SER A 323 10.49 -18.70 1.98
CA SER A 323 11.55 -18.85 0.97
C SER A 323 11.71 -20.34 0.63
N ALA A 324 11.62 -20.68 -0.66
CA ALA A 324 11.73 -22.05 -1.11
C ALA A 324 13.22 -22.35 -1.39
N PRO A 325 13.80 -23.40 -0.80
CA PRO A 325 15.13 -23.83 -1.20
C PRO A 325 15.10 -24.26 -2.67
N TYR A 326 16.18 -24.06 -3.41
CA TYR A 326 16.26 -24.48 -4.80
C TYR A 326 17.69 -24.80 -5.24
N VAL A 327 17.81 -25.61 -6.28
CA VAL A 327 19.05 -26.02 -6.93
C VAL A 327 19.02 -25.57 -8.38
N GLN A 328 20.16 -25.05 -8.84
CA GLN A 328 20.34 -24.45 -10.16
C GLN A 328 21.14 -25.45 -11.02
N GLU A 329 20.46 -26.40 -11.66
CA GLU A 329 21.11 -27.44 -12.45
C GLU A 329 21.44 -26.92 -13.84
N GLY A 330 22.70 -27.08 -14.29
CA GLY A 330 23.13 -26.58 -15.61
C GLY A 330 23.08 -25.05 -15.77
N MET A 331 23.04 -24.31 -14.66
CA MET A 331 23.03 -22.84 -14.63
C MET A 331 24.33 -22.32 -14.01
N GLU A 332 24.96 -21.35 -14.67
CA GLU A 332 26.20 -20.71 -14.21
C GLU A 332 25.90 -19.26 -13.82
N ALA A 333 26.24 -18.87 -12.59
CA ALA A 333 26.04 -17.49 -12.14
C ALA A 333 26.96 -16.53 -12.91
N ILE A 334 26.36 -15.50 -13.52
CA ILE A 334 27.08 -14.39 -14.15
C ILE A 334 27.33 -13.28 -13.12
N ALA A 335 26.26 -12.86 -12.44
CA ALA A 335 26.31 -11.84 -11.39
C ALA A 335 25.01 -11.87 -10.57
N GLY A 336 25.12 -11.97 -9.25
CA GLY A 336 23.95 -11.93 -8.35
C GLY A 336 22.91 -12.98 -8.71
N ASP A 337 21.73 -12.52 -9.12
CA ASP A 337 20.56 -13.29 -9.52
C ASP A 337 20.50 -13.60 -11.03
N LEU A 338 21.52 -13.24 -11.81
CA LEU A 338 21.63 -13.49 -13.24
C LEU A 338 22.43 -14.75 -13.53
N PHE A 339 21.85 -15.65 -14.32
CA PHE A 339 22.41 -16.95 -14.65
C PHE A 339 22.48 -17.17 -16.17
N ARG A 340 23.59 -17.75 -16.62
CA ARG A 340 23.71 -18.37 -17.95
C ARG A 340 23.15 -19.79 -17.87
N CYS A 341 22.39 -20.19 -18.88
CA CYS A 341 21.73 -21.49 -18.95
C CYS A 341 22.33 -22.34 -20.07
N GLY A 342 22.81 -23.55 -19.73
CA GLY A 342 22.99 -24.62 -20.72
C GLY A 342 21.65 -25.09 -21.30
N GLU A 343 21.66 -25.88 -22.38
CA GLU A 343 20.40 -26.36 -23.01
C GLU A 343 19.54 -27.20 -22.06
N GLY A 344 20.16 -27.97 -21.16
CA GLY A 344 19.47 -28.77 -20.16
C GLY A 344 19.20 -28.05 -18.83
N ALA A 345 19.41 -26.73 -18.75
CA ALA A 345 19.35 -26.02 -17.49
C ALA A 345 17.95 -26.05 -16.85
N ALA A 346 17.90 -26.31 -15.55
CA ALA A 346 16.66 -26.42 -14.79
C ALA A 346 16.77 -25.81 -13.40
N LEU A 347 15.66 -25.24 -12.95
CA LEU A 347 15.50 -24.78 -11.57
C LEU A 347 14.73 -25.84 -10.77
N LEU A 348 15.41 -26.53 -9.86
CA LEU A 348 14.80 -27.58 -9.05
C LEU A 348 14.43 -27.04 -7.66
N VAL A 349 13.16 -27.20 -7.29
CA VAL A 349 12.62 -26.87 -5.97
C VAL A 349 12.21 -28.18 -5.30
N PRO A 350 12.96 -28.66 -4.28
CA PRO A 350 12.61 -29.87 -3.57
C PRO A 350 11.31 -29.71 -2.78
N ALA A 351 10.67 -30.84 -2.51
CA ALA A 351 9.50 -30.91 -1.65
C ALA A 351 9.81 -30.31 -0.26
N LEU A 352 8.89 -29.49 0.27
CA LEU A 352 9.04 -28.85 1.57
C LEU A 352 7.89 -29.28 2.50
N PRO A 353 8.13 -30.19 3.46
CA PRO A 353 7.08 -30.72 4.33
C PRO A 353 6.34 -29.67 5.16
N ALA A 354 7.00 -28.54 5.46
CA ALA A 354 6.43 -27.45 6.25
C ALA A 354 5.29 -26.69 5.54
N VAL A 355 5.12 -26.89 4.22
CA VAL A 355 4.14 -26.16 3.41
C VAL A 355 2.71 -26.71 3.59
N GLY A 356 2.57 -27.94 4.10
CA GLY A 356 1.27 -28.63 4.16
C GLY A 356 0.67 -28.82 2.75
N ASP A 357 -0.53 -29.42 2.67
CA ASP A 357 -1.11 -29.80 1.37
C ASP A 357 -2.06 -28.73 0.77
N ASP A 358 -2.58 -27.79 1.56
CA ASP A 358 -3.66 -26.88 1.12
C ASP A 358 -3.42 -25.38 1.42
N GLY A 359 -2.25 -24.99 1.93
CA GLY A 359 -2.01 -23.63 2.43
C GLY A 359 -1.34 -22.66 1.46
N TYR A 360 -0.61 -23.19 0.46
CA TYR A 360 0.36 -22.40 -0.30
C TYR A 360 0.41 -22.81 -1.78
N LYS A 361 0.97 -21.92 -2.60
CA LYS A 361 1.39 -22.15 -3.97
C LYS A 361 2.88 -21.83 -4.10
N LEU A 362 3.61 -22.57 -4.93
CA LEU A 362 4.97 -22.23 -5.29
C LEU A 362 4.93 -21.13 -6.36
N CYS A 363 5.61 -20.02 -6.10
CA CYS A 363 5.75 -18.91 -7.01
C CYS A 363 7.22 -18.73 -7.37
N ILE A 364 7.48 -18.62 -8.67
CA ILE A 364 8.82 -18.34 -9.20
C ILE A 364 8.74 -17.06 -10.02
N ALA A 365 9.49 -16.04 -9.61
CA ALA A 365 9.62 -14.77 -10.32
C ALA A 365 10.97 -14.74 -11.03
N PHE A 366 10.94 -14.62 -12.35
CA PHE A 366 12.16 -14.64 -13.17
C PHE A 366 12.00 -13.73 -14.39
N ARG A 367 13.10 -13.26 -14.96
CA ARG A 367 13.13 -12.45 -16.18
C ARG A 367 13.96 -13.19 -17.24
N PRO A 368 13.38 -13.54 -18.39
CA PRO A 368 14.15 -13.97 -19.55
C PRO A 368 15.06 -12.82 -20.02
N VAL A 369 16.37 -13.04 -20.09
CA VAL A 369 17.33 -12.02 -20.56
C VAL A 369 17.72 -12.28 -22.01
N VAL A 370 17.98 -13.54 -22.36
CA VAL A 370 18.30 -13.95 -23.74
C VAL A 370 17.50 -15.20 -24.10
N ARG A 371 16.66 -15.10 -25.14
CA ARG A 371 15.93 -16.25 -25.71
C ARG A 371 16.78 -16.95 -26.76
N ARG A 372 16.85 -18.28 -26.72
CA ARG A 372 17.68 -19.07 -27.67
C ARG A 372 17.28 -18.84 -29.13
N GLY A 373 15.99 -18.88 -29.45
CA GLY A 373 15.53 -18.65 -30.83
C GLY A 373 15.98 -17.31 -31.43
N VAL A 374 16.13 -16.25 -30.61
CA VAL A 374 16.60 -14.93 -31.06
C VAL A 374 18.15 -14.88 -31.12
N ALA A 375 18.82 -15.56 -30.20
CA ALA A 375 20.28 -15.65 -30.17
C ALA A 375 20.83 -16.44 -31.37
N ASP A 376 20.16 -17.52 -31.75
CA ASP A 376 20.55 -18.34 -32.90
C ASP A 376 20.41 -17.56 -34.21
N GLU A 377 19.33 -16.78 -34.39
CA GLU A 377 19.17 -15.87 -35.53
C GLU A 377 20.27 -14.79 -35.57
N ALA A 378 20.63 -14.20 -34.43
CA ALA A 378 21.67 -13.18 -34.36
C ALA A 378 23.07 -13.73 -34.64
N ARG A 379 23.38 -14.97 -34.24
CA ARG A 379 24.65 -15.64 -34.56
C ARG A 379 24.77 -16.04 -36.02
N VAL A 380 23.66 -16.37 -36.67
CA VAL A 380 23.65 -16.67 -38.11
C VAL A 380 23.83 -15.39 -38.95
N ALA A 381 23.41 -14.24 -38.42
CA ALA A 381 23.52 -12.94 -39.09
C ALA A 381 24.89 -12.24 -38.92
N ALA A 382 25.71 -12.66 -37.95
CA ALA A 382 27.05 -12.14 -37.68
C ALA A 382 28.14 -13.00 -38.36
#